data_AF-A0A652K199-F1
#
_entry.id   AF-A0A652K199-F1
#
_cell.length_a   1.000
_cell.length_b   1.000
_cell.length_c   1.000
_cell.angle_alpha   90.00
_cell.angle_beta   90.00
_cell.angle_gamma   90.00
#
_symmetry.space_group_name_H-M   'P 1'
#
loop_
_entity.id
_entity.type
_entity.pdbx_description
1 polymer ?
#
loop_
_entity_poly.entity_id
_entity_poly.type
_entity_poly.pdbx_seq_one_letter_code
_entity_poly.pdbx_strand_id
1 'polypeptide(L)'
;MGHWFSRNIVEPGKLPMLLALTSFIVTFLVTRTIVRLIRAGRGPFGNVSSGGLHIHHVVPGVVLTVIGGFGAVGSDRHGVGAAVFAVVFGVGAGLVLDEFALILHLDDVYWSDEGRKSVEVVVLTAALVGLTLSGFSPLGVDDMTAGERQDRLTFILTLALNFLLILITLVKGKFRMAVIGTLIPFVAIVGAVRLARPGSWWSRRFYRRRHRARARSRIRTYRHDRRWTRIRRRTQDLIGGFQERVPGRGGSTPS
;
A
#
# COMPACT_ATOMS: atom_id res chain seq x y z
N MET A 1 29.53 9.52 -4.04
CA MET A 1 28.10 9.67 -3.66
C MET A 1 27.41 10.80 -4.44
N GLY A 2 27.88 12.05 -4.35
CA GLY A 2 27.19 13.21 -4.97
C GLY A 2 26.95 13.10 -6.48
N HIS A 3 27.93 12.63 -7.24
CA HIS A 3 27.81 12.51 -8.70
C HIS A 3 26.78 11.46 -9.17
N TRP A 4 26.60 10.36 -8.43
CA TRP A 4 25.56 9.37 -8.72
C TRP A 4 24.16 9.92 -8.42
N PHE A 5 24.01 10.60 -7.28
CA PHE A 5 22.75 11.19 -6.86
C PHE A 5 22.28 12.28 -7.83
N SER A 6 23.19 13.16 -8.26
CA SER A 6 22.87 14.18 -9.25
C SER A 6 22.37 13.55 -10.55
N ARG A 7 23.12 12.60 -11.13
CA ARG A 7 22.76 11.96 -12.41
C ARG A 7 21.50 11.11 -12.38
N ASN A 8 21.22 10.44 -11.27
CA ASN A 8 20.11 9.48 -11.21
C ASN A 8 18.83 10.04 -10.59
N ILE A 9 18.93 11.09 -9.77
CA ILE A 9 17.80 11.64 -9.00
C ILE A 9 17.51 13.09 -9.36
N VAL A 10 18.52 13.96 -9.37
CA VAL A 10 18.33 15.41 -9.55
C VAL A 10 18.15 15.77 -11.03
N GLU A 11 19.10 15.40 -11.89
CA GLU A 11 19.07 15.68 -13.34
C GLU A 11 17.85 15.07 -14.04
N PRO A 12 17.39 13.85 -13.70
CA PRO A 12 16.17 13.29 -14.29
C PRO A 12 14.89 13.87 -13.67
N GLY A 13 14.99 14.82 -12.72
CA GLY A 13 13.86 15.43 -12.02
C GLY A 13 13.04 14.44 -11.18
N LYS A 14 13.68 13.40 -10.63
CA LYS A 14 13.05 12.41 -9.72
C LYS A 14 13.05 12.86 -8.25
N LEU A 15 13.77 13.94 -7.93
CA LEU A 15 13.91 14.45 -6.57
C LEU A 15 12.56 14.69 -5.86
N PRO A 16 11.57 15.40 -6.45
CA PRO A 16 10.27 15.57 -5.80
C PRO A 16 9.59 14.23 -5.48
N MET A 17 9.62 13.26 -6.40
CA MET A 17 9.03 11.95 -6.18
C MET A 17 9.73 11.18 -5.05
N LEU A 18 11.07 11.28 -4.93
CA LEU A 18 11.83 10.68 -3.82
C LEU A 18 11.45 11.32 -2.48
N LEU A 19 11.31 12.64 -2.44
CA LEU A 19 10.92 13.38 -1.24
C LEU A 19 9.48 13.04 -0.81
N ALA A 20 8.55 12.92 -1.77
CA ALA A 20 7.19 12.46 -1.52
C ALA A 20 7.18 11.05 -0.93
N LEU A 21 7.92 10.10 -1.52
CA LEU A 21 8.01 8.74 -1.00
C LEU A 21 8.61 8.69 0.41
N THR A 22 9.68 9.45 0.65
CA THR A 22 10.38 9.48 1.93
C THR A 22 9.49 10.06 3.03
N SER A 23 8.89 11.22 2.78
CA SER A 23 7.97 11.87 3.72
C SER A 23 6.72 11.03 3.99
N PHE A 24 6.19 10.35 2.97
CA PHE A 24 5.13 9.36 3.11
C PHE A 24 5.48 8.23 4.08
N ILE A 25 6.61 7.55 3.87
CA ILE A 25 7.05 6.44 4.73
C ILE A 25 7.31 6.94 6.16
N VAL A 26 8.03 8.05 6.31
CA VAL A 26 8.35 8.62 7.63
C VAL A 26 7.07 8.97 8.38
N THR A 27 6.13 9.65 7.72
CA THR A 27 4.85 10.05 8.34
C THR A 27 4.07 8.83 8.82
N PHE A 28 3.94 7.81 7.97
CA PHE A 28 3.27 6.57 8.35
C PHE A 28 3.94 5.89 9.55
N LEU A 29 5.28 5.78 9.56
CA LEU A 29 6.00 5.16 10.67
C LEU A 29 5.84 5.96 11.97
N VAL A 30 5.89 7.30 11.87
CA VAL A 30 5.70 8.20 13.02
C VAL A 30 4.29 8.08 13.57
N THR A 31 3.26 8.20 12.74
CA THR A 31 1.85 8.12 13.20
C THR A 31 1.58 6.76 13.81
N ARG A 32 2.08 5.69 13.17
CA ARG A 32 1.96 4.33 13.69
C ARG A 32 2.63 4.16 15.04
N THR A 33 3.81 4.74 15.21
CA THR A 33 4.55 4.69 16.47
C THR A 33 3.82 5.46 17.55
N ILE A 34 3.30 6.65 17.24
CA ILE A 34 2.49 7.46 18.18
C ILE A 34 1.25 6.68 18.63
N VAL A 35 0.49 6.09 17.70
CA VAL A 35 -0.71 5.28 18.03
C VAL A 35 -0.34 4.08 18.91
N ARG A 36 0.81 3.43 18.66
CA ARG A 36 1.32 2.35 19.52
C ARG A 36 1.67 2.84 20.92
N LEU A 37 2.33 3.98 21.03
CA LEU A 37 2.74 4.58 22.30
C LEU A 37 1.51 4.99 23.14
N ILE A 38 0.52 5.63 22.52
CA ILE A 38 -0.77 5.97 23.16
C ILE A 38 -1.44 4.69 23.68
N ARG A 39 -1.54 3.64 22.86
CA ARG A 39 -2.15 2.36 23.26
C ARG A 39 -1.37 1.63 24.34
N ALA A 40 -0.05 1.80 24.39
CA ALA A 40 0.81 1.23 25.43
C ALA A 40 0.84 2.08 26.71
N GLY A 41 0.14 3.22 26.77
CA GLY A 41 0.18 4.15 27.88
C GLY A 41 1.57 4.78 28.08
N ARG A 42 2.38 4.91 27.03
CA ARG A 42 3.75 5.41 27.09
C ARG A 42 3.87 6.77 26.38
N GLY A 43 4.54 7.72 27.04
CA GLY A 43 4.84 9.04 26.49
C GLY A 43 3.75 10.09 26.76
N PRO A 44 4.00 11.36 26.42
CA PRO A 44 3.08 12.48 26.71
C PRO A 44 1.90 12.57 25.71
N PHE A 45 1.68 11.53 24.90
CA PHE A 45 0.73 11.55 23.80
C PHE A 45 -0.66 11.12 24.28
N GLY A 46 -1.69 11.88 23.91
CA GLY A 46 -3.09 11.59 24.19
C GLY A 46 -3.94 11.64 22.93
N ASN A 47 -5.13 11.05 22.99
CA ASN A 47 -6.10 11.21 21.91
C ASN A 47 -6.56 12.66 21.85
N VAL A 48 -6.53 13.25 20.66
CA VAL A 48 -7.12 14.57 20.42
C VAL A 48 -8.61 14.37 20.20
N SER A 49 -9.41 14.68 21.23
CA SER A 49 -10.87 14.68 21.15
C SER A 49 -11.39 16.09 21.36
N SER A 50 -12.14 16.60 20.37
CA SER A 50 -12.87 17.86 20.45
C SER A 50 -14.36 17.54 20.55
N GLY A 51 -14.99 17.80 21.69
CA GLY A 51 -16.46 17.80 21.82
C GLY A 51 -17.20 16.52 21.43
N GLY A 52 -16.59 15.33 21.57
CA GLY A 52 -17.21 14.05 21.18
C GLY A 52 -17.01 13.64 19.71
N LEU A 53 -16.36 14.48 18.89
CA LEU A 53 -15.96 14.16 17.53
C LEU A 53 -14.47 13.78 17.50
N HIS A 54 -14.19 12.50 17.26
CA HIS A 54 -12.83 12.04 16.98
C HIS A 54 -12.44 12.48 15.56
N ILE A 55 -11.67 13.56 15.45
CA ILE A 55 -11.09 13.97 14.16
C ILE A 55 -9.96 13.00 13.85
N HIS A 56 -10.24 12.06 12.95
CA HIS A 56 -9.21 11.19 12.40
C HIS A 56 -8.21 12.04 11.62
N HIS A 57 -6.92 11.76 11.80
CA HIS A 57 -5.83 12.45 11.10
C HIS A 57 -5.89 12.25 9.58
N VAL A 58 -6.76 11.37 9.08
CA VAL A 58 -7.16 11.28 7.67
C VAL A 58 -7.67 12.61 7.11
N VAL A 59 -8.42 13.42 7.87
CA VAL A 59 -9.02 14.67 7.39
C VAL A 59 -7.96 15.71 7.03
N PRO A 60 -7.04 16.11 7.94
CA PRO A 60 -5.91 16.95 7.56
C PRO A 60 -5.02 16.26 6.52
N GLY A 61 -4.92 14.92 6.55
CA GLY A 61 -4.21 14.14 5.53
C GLY A 61 -4.74 14.38 4.10
N VAL A 62 -6.07 14.37 3.91
CA VAL A 62 -6.70 14.66 2.62
C VAL A 62 -6.38 16.08 2.16
N VAL A 63 -6.50 17.07 3.06
CA VAL A 63 -6.20 18.47 2.76
C VAL A 63 -4.75 18.63 2.31
N LEU A 64 -3.79 18.07 3.04
CA LEU A 64 -2.37 18.10 2.68
C LEU A 64 -2.08 17.38 1.37
N THR A 65 -2.75 16.25 1.11
CA THR A 65 -2.60 15.50 -0.15
C THR A 65 -3.07 16.35 -1.35
N VAL A 66 -4.19 17.05 -1.22
CA VAL A 66 -4.73 17.92 -2.29
C VAL A 66 -3.81 19.12 -2.51
N ILE A 67 -3.42 19.82 -1.44
CA ILE A 67 -2.54 21.00 -1.53
C ILE A 67 -1.17 20.61 -2.12
N GLY A 68 -0.56 19.55 -1.59
CA GLY A 68 0.72 19.06 -2.08
C GLY A 68 0.64 18.54 -3.51
N GLY A 69 -0.44 17.85 -3.88
CA GLY A 69 -0.64 17.33 -5.23
C GLY A 69 -0.77 18.45 -6.27
N PHE A 70 -1.69 19.38 -6.06
CA PHE A 70 -1.87 20.51 -7.00
C PHE A 70 -0.69 21.47 -6.97
N GLY A 71 -0.10 21.74 -5.81
CA GLY A 71 1.09 22.57 -5.69
C GLY A 71 2.29 21.98 -6.43
N ALA A 72 2.48 20.65 -6.38
CA ALA A 72 3.54 19.98 -7.12
C ALA A 72 3.29 20.03 -8.64
N VAL A 73 2.03 19.92 -9.09
CA VAL A 73 1.66 20.06 -10.51
C VAL A 73 1.84 21.49 -11.01
N GLY A 74 1.53 22.48 -10.18
CA GLY A 74 1.68 23.90 -10.51
C GLY A 74 3.10 24.45 -10.39
N SER A 75 4.06 23.65 -9.90
CA SER A 75 5.45 24.08 -9.70
C SER A 75 6.36 23.61 -10.83
N ASP A 76 7.43 24.37 -11.08
CA ASP A 76 8.53 23.93 -11.94
C ASP A 76 9.17 22.64 -11.42
N ARG A 77 9.39 21.69 -12.33
CA ARG A 77 9.91 20.34 -12.03
C ARG A 77 11.23 20.34 -11.25
N HIS A 78 12.08 21.34 -11.49
CA HIS A 78 13.38 21.50 -10.83
C HIS A 78 13.37 22.61 -9.76
N GLY A 79 12.22 23.26 -9.55
CA GLY A 79 12.06 24.32 -8.57
C GLY A 79 11.93 23.79 -7.14
N VAL A 80 12.32 24.61 -6.17
CA VAL A 80 12.15 24.33 -4.73
C VAL A 80 10.67 24.08 -4.38
N GLY A 81 9.75 24.77 -5.07
CA GLY A 81 8.31 24.59 -4.90
C GLY A 81 7.86 23.14 -5.09
N ALA A 82 8.31 22.46 -6.16
CA ALA A 82 7.95 21.07 -6.40
C ALA A 82 8.44 20.13 -5.29
N ALA A 83 9.63 20.39 -4.73
CA ALA A 83 10.17 19.63 -3.61
C ALA A 83 9.34 19.82 -2.32
N VAL A 84 8.97 21.07 -2.00
CA VAL A 84 8.15 21.39 -0.82
C VAL A 84 6.77 20.75 -0.93
N PHE A 85 6.09 20.94 -2.06
CA PHE A 85 4.77 20.38 -2.28
C PHE A 85 4.78 18.86 -2.34
N ALA A 86 5.86 18.25 -2.84
CA ALA A 86 6.03 16.80 -2.77
C ALA A 86 6.14 16.28 -1.32
N VAL A 87 6.84 16.99 -0.43
CA VAL A 87 6.87 16.66 1.00
C VAL A 87 5.49 16.79 1.62
N VAL A 88 4.79 17.89 1.35
CA VAL A 88 3.41 18.12 1.84
C VAL A 88 2.47 17.01 1.37
N PHE A 89 2.57 16.63 0.08
CA PHE A 89 1.82 15.53 -0.50
C PHE A 89 2.12 14.21 0.21
N GLY A 90 3.41 13.87 0.39
CA GLY A 90 3.81 12.63 1.04
C GLY A 90 3.33 12.54 2.49
N VAL A 91 3.44 13.63 3.26
CA VAL A 91 2.87 13.71 4.62
C VAL A 91 1.36 13.46 4.58
N GLY A 92 0.62 14.16 3.71
CA GLY A 92 -0.82 13.98 3.57
C GLY A 92 -1.21 12.54 3.24
N ALA A 93 -0.56 11.94 2.26
CA ALA A 93 -0.79 10.56 1.85
C ALA A 93 -0.48 9.56 2.97
N GLY A 94 0.56 9.83 3.77
CA GLY A 94 0.97 8.99 4.90
C GLY A 94 -0.10 8.95 5.99
N LEU A 95 -0.66 10.12 6.32
CA LEU A 95 -1.78 10.26 7.26
C LEU A 95 -3.04 9.56 6.75
N VAL A 96 -3.37 9.72 5.46
CA VAL A 96 -4.55 9.06 4.87
C VAL A 96 -4.42 7.54 4.91
N LEU A 97 -3.24 7.01 4.56
CA LEU A 97 -3.06 5.57 4.47
C LEU A 97 -2.89 4.86 5.82
N ASP A 98 -2.54 5.56 6.91
CA ASP A 98 -2.55 4.95 8.25
C ASP A 98 -3.98 4.55 8.68
N GLU A 99 -4.98 5.36 8.33
CA GLU A 99 -6.41 5.10 8.58
C GLU A 99 -7.13 4.40 7.42
N PHE A 100 -6.40 3.85 6.44
CA PHE A 100 -6.99 3.23 5.25
C PHE A 100 -8.06 2.18 5.58
N ALA A 101 -7.86 1.42 6.66
CA ALA A 101 -8.81 0.41 7.10
C ALA A 101 -10.16 0.99 7.54
N LEU A 102 -10.15 2.19 8.13
CA LEU A 102 -11.34 2.89 8.59
C LEU A 102 -12.10 3.53 7.42
N ILE A 103 -11.35 4.08 6.44
CA ILE A 103 -11.92 4.65 5.20
C ILE A 103 -12.76 3.62 4.44
N LEU A 104 -12.33 2.35 4.43
CA LEU A 104 -12.99 1.30 3.64
C LEU A 104 -13.98 0.40 4.40
N HIS A 105 -14.36 0.73 5.65
CA HIS A 105 -15.36 -0.01 6.45
C HIS A 105 -15.35 -1.53 6.18
N LEU A 106 -14.18 -2.16 6.32
CA LEU A 106 -13.95 -3.52 5.84
C LEU A 106 -14.44 -4.55 6.87
N ASP A 107 -15.75 -4.85 6.86
CA ASP A 107 -16.42 -5.93 7.62
C ASP A 107 -16.13 -7.36 7.11
N ASP A 108 -15.33 -7.49 6.07
CA ASP A 108 -15.25 -8.71 5.29
C ASP A 108 -14.32 -9.74 5.98
N VAL A 109 -14.87 -10.93 6.32
CA VAL A 109 -14.30 -12.04 7.13
C VAL A 109 -12.88 -12.48 6.73
N TYR A 110 -12.41 -12.14 5.53
CA TYR A 110 -11.04 -12.38 5.07
C TYR A 110 -10.01 -11.35 5.60
N TRP A 111 -10.46 -10.18 6.03
CA TRP A 111 -9.64 -9.00 6.31
C TRP A 111 -9.70 -8.54 7.78
N SER A 112 -9.81 -9.46 8.73
CA SER A 112 -10.27 -9.18 10.11
C SER A 112 -9.36 -8.36 11.04
N ASP A 113 -8.36 -7.62 10.55
CA ASP A 113 -7.49 -6.81 11.41
C ASP A 113 -7.14 -5.50 10.70
N GLU A 114 -7.88 -4.46 11.05
CA GLU A 114 -7.82 -3.12 10.45
C GLU A 114 -6.38 -2.59 10.37
N GLY A 115 -5.63 -2.71 11.46
CA GLY A 115 -4.23 -2.28 11.49
C GLY A 115 -3.31 -2.99 10.48
N ARG A 116 -3.61 -4.23 10.07
CA ARG A 116 -2.76 -4.96 9.11
C ARG A 116 -2.99 -4.50 7.66
N LYS A 117 -4.18 -4.01 7.33
CA LYS A 117 -4.52 -3.52 5.98
C LYS A 117 -3.71 -2.28 5.61
N SER A 118 -3.64 -1.31 6.53
CA SER A 118 -2.89 -0.06 6.31
C SER A 118 -1.42 -0.36 6.00
N VAL A 119 -0.78 -1.27 6.76
CA VAL A 119 0.60 -1.71 6.50
C VAL A 119 0.75 -2.35 5.13
N GLU A 120 -0.18 -3.25 4.76
CA GLU A 120 -0.15 -3.91 3.46
C GLU A 120 -0.22 -2.88 2.31
N VAL A 121 -1.15 -1.93 2.37
CA VAL A 121 -1.28 -0.88 1.35
C VAL A 121 -0.06 0.03 1.31
N VAL A 122 0.46 0.46 2.46
CA VAL A 122 1.67 1.30 2.51
C VAL A 122 2.88 0.60 1.90
N VAL A 123 3.12 -0.67 2.24
CA VAL A 123 4.24 -1.45 1.68
C VAL A 123 4.12 -1.57 0.16
N LEU A 124 2.91 -1.83 -0.34
CA LEU A 124 2.66 -1.92 -1.77
C LEU A 124 2.88 -0.58 -2.47
N THR A 125 2.32 0.51 -1.93
CA THR A 125 2.50 1.86 -2.47
C THR A 125 3.98 2.22 -2.52
N ALA A 126 4.72 1.99 -1.43
CA ALA A 126 6.15 2.24 -1.38
C ALA A 126 6.93 1.40 -2.40
N ALA A 127 6.57 0.13 -2.58
CA ALA A 127 7.21 -0.74 -3.56
C ALA A 127 6.96 -0.29 -5.01
N LEU A 128 5.74 0.15 -5.33
CA LEU A 128 5.37 0.65 -6.65
C LEU A 128 6.07 1.98 -6.96
N VAL A 129 6.06 2.93 -6.03
CA VAL A 129 6.73 4.23 -6.23
C VAL A 129 8.25 4.06 -6.25
N GLY A 130 8.79 3.19 -5.39
CA GLY A 130 10.22 2.82 -5.40
C GLY A 130 10.64 2.20 -6.73
N LEU A 131 9.81 1.34 -7.31
CA LEU A 131 10.02 0.79 -8.65
C LEU A 131 10.08 1.92 -9.70
N THR A 132 9.13 2.86 -9.69
CA THR A 132 9.15 3.99 -10.62
C THR A 132 10.39 4.88 -10.46
N LEU A 133 10.86 5.08 -9.23
CA LEU A 133 12.08 5.83 -8.95
C LEU A 133 13.33 5.12 -9.45
N SER A 134 13.40 3.80 -9.27
CA SER A 134 14.55 3.00 -9.68
C SER A 134 14.79 3.01 -11.19
N GLY A 135 13.77 3.35 -11.99
CA GLY A 135 13.85 3.26 -13.45
C GLY A 135 13.84 1.82 -13.97
N PHE A 136 13.80 0.82 -13.07
CA PHE A 136 13.72 -0.59 -13.44
C PHE A 136 12.42 -0.85 -14.20
N SER A 137 12.53 -1.20 -15.47
CA SER A 137 11.43 -1.69 -16.28
C SER A 137 11.30 -3.20 -16.07
N PRO A 138 10.27 -3.69 -15.37
CA PRO A 138 10.22 -5.10 -15.01
C PRO A 138 10.10 -6.04 -16.23
N LEU A 139 9.66 -5.52 -17.38
CA LEU A 139 9.58 -6.26 -18.64
C LEU A 139 10.78 -6.01 -19.58
N GLY A 140 11.86 -5.38 -19.09
CA GLY A 140 13.14 -5.26 -19.80
C GLY A 140 13.10 -4.28 -20.98
N VAL A 141 13.12 -2.98 -20.70
CA VAL A 141 13.23 -1.90 -21.71
C VAL A 141 14.47 -1.05 -21.40
N ASP A 142 15.58 -1.72 -21.12
CA ASP A 142 16.83 -1.07 -20.73
C ASP A 142 17.83 -1.15 -21.89
N ASP A 143 17.70 -0.23 -22.85
CA ASP A 143 18.76 0.21 -23.77
C ASP A 143 18.30 1.52 -24.44
N MET A 144 18.99 2.64 -24.18
CA MET A 144 18.59 3.97 -24.68
C MET A 144 19.59 4.52 -25.70
N THR A 145 19.12 4.71 -26.95
CA THR A 145 19.65 5.67 -27.94
C THR A 145 18.53 6.18 -28.86
N ALA A 146 18.48 7.51 -29.07
CA ALA A 146 17.75 8.33 -30.08
C ALA A 146 16.26 8.07 -30.44
N GLY A 147 15.61 6.99 -29.96
CA GLY A 147 14.20 6.63 -30.17
C GLY A 147 13.24 7.09 -29.05
N GLU A 148 13.56 8.20 -28.37
CA GLU A 148 13.11 8.57 -27.02
C GLU A 148 11.58 8.66 -26.79
N ARG A 149 10.74 8.73 -27.83
CA ARG A 149 9.27 8.74 -27.69
C ARG A 149 8.67 7.34 -27.59
N GLN A 150 9.20 6.39 -28.37
CA GLN A 150 8.72 5.00 -28.39
C GLN A 150 9.20 4.25 -27.14
N ASP A 151 10.39 4.59 -26.65
CA ASP A 151 10.96 4.04 -25.41
C ASP A 151 10.14 4.49 -24.19
N ARG A 152 9.76 5.78 -24.13
CA ARG A 152 8.91 6.31 -23.05
C ARG A 152 7.53 5.67 -23.05
N LEU A 153 6.92 5.49 -24.22
CA LEU A 153 5.61 4.82 -24.33
C LEU A 153 5.71 3.36 -23.86
N THR A 154 6.74 2.64 -24.30
CA THR A 154 6.96 1.23 -23.93
C THR A 154 7.22 1.08 -22.43
N PHE A 155 8.00 1.98 -21.84
CA PHE A 155 8.20 2.05 -20.39
C PHE A 155 6.89 2.28 -19.63
N ILE A 156 6.09 3.27 -20.04
CA ILE A 156 4.79 3.59 -19.42
C ILE A 156 3.84 2.39 -19.55
N LEU A 157 3.75 1.78 -20.73
CA LEU A 157 2.89 0.61 -20.97
C LEU A 157 3.33 -0.59 -20.13
N THR A 158 4.63 -0.82 -20.00
CA THR A 158 5.21 -1.87 -19.16
C THR A 158 4.85 -1.66 -17.69
N LEU A 159 5.03 -0.43 -17.19
CA LEU A 159 4.69 -0.07 -15.83
C LEU A 159 3.18 -0.22 -15.58
N ALA A 160 2.34 0.25 -16.50
CA ALA A 160 0.90 0.15 -16.43
C ALA A 160 0.42 -1.32 -16.44
N LEU A 161 1.00 -2.16 -17.29
CA LEU A 161 0.70 -3.59 -17.35
C LEU A 161 1.11 -4.29 -16.05
N ASN A 162 2.31 -4.03 -15.54
CA ASN A 162 2.77 -4.59 -14.27
C ASN A 162 1.84 -4.17 -13.12
N PHE A 163 1.49 -2.89 -13.06
CA PHE A 163 0.51 -2.36 -12.10
C PHE A 163 -0.84 -3.07 -12.20
N LEU A 164 -1.35 -3.30 -13.42
CA LEU A 164 -2.60 -4.02 -13.64
C LEU A 164 -2.53 -5.48 -13.15
N LEU A 165 -1.41 -6.19 -13.40
CA LEU A 165 -1.20 -7.55 -12.91
C LEU A 165 -1.16 -7.62 -11.38
N ILE A 166 -0.50 -6.66 -10.76
CA ILE A 166 -0.42 -6.50 -9.30
C ILE A 166 -1.82 -6.22 -8.74
N LEU A 167 -2.58 -5.31 -9.36
CA LEU A 167 -3.96 -4.99 -8.99
C LEU A 167 -4.87 -6.22 -9.09
N ILE A 168 -4.83 -6.97 -10.19
CA ILE A 168 -5.58 -8.23 -10.33
C ILE A 168 -5.19 -9.21 -9.22
N THR A 169 -3.90 -9.32 -8.92
CA THR A 169 -3.39 -10.19 -7.85
C THR A 169 -3.91 -9.78 -6.46
N LEU A 170 -4.04 -8.48 -6.19
CA LEU A 170 -4.63 -7.93 -4.97
C LEU A 170 -6.13 -8.19 -4.87
N VAL A 171 -6.89 -7.93 -5.93
CA VAL A 171 -8.34 -8.20 -5.99
C VAL A 171 -8.63 -9.70 -5.82
N LYS A 172 -7.67 -10.55 -6.23
CA LYS A 172 -7.67 -12.00 -5.98
C LYS A 172 -7.25 -12.39 -4.56
N GLY A 173 -6.96 -11.44 -3.68
CA GLY A 173 -6.61 -11.64 -2.28
C GLY A 173 -5.17 -12.14 -2.05
N LYS A 174 -4.25 -11.94 -3.00
CA LYS A 174 -2.88 -12.48 -2.93
C LYS A 174 -1.83 -11.41 -2.66
N PHE A 175 -2.02 -10.65 -1.57
CA PHE A 175 -1.16 -9.52 -1.20
C PHE A 175 0.35 -9.78 -1.34
N ARG A 176 0.86 -10.89 -0.79
CA ARG A 176 2.28 -11.23 -0.91
C ARG A 176 2.78 -11.38 -2.34
N MET A 177 1.98 -12.03 -3.20
CA MET A 177 2.36 -12.18 -4.61
C MET A 177 2.25 -10.85 -5.34
N ALA A 178 1.40 -9.93 -4.88
CA ALA A 178 1.35 -8.57 -5.39
C ALA A 178 2.60 -7.77 -5.01
N VAL A 179 3.03 -7.82 -3.74
CA VAL A 179 4.27 -7.16 -3.28
C VAL A 179 5.50 -7.75 -3.95
N ILE A 180 5.66 -9.08 -3.95
CA ILE A 180 6.79 -9.71 -4.65
C ILE A 180 6.68 -9.44 -6.16
N GLY A 181 5.46 -9.38 -6.68
CA GLY A 181 5.15 -9.07 -8.08
C GLY A 181 5.55 -7.68 -8.51
N THR A 182 5.73 -6.72 -7.59
CA THR A 182 6.25 -5.38 -7.94
C THR A 182 7.69 -5.46 -8.44
N LEU A 183 8.50 -6.34 -7.83
CA LEU A 183 9.91 -6.52 -8.16
C LEU A 183 10.13 -7.67 -9.17
N ILE A 184 9.29 -8.70 -9.10
CA ILE A 184 9.41 -9.93 -9.90
C ILE A 184 8.12 -10.12 -10.72
N PRO A 185 8.04 -9.63 -11.96
CA PRO A 185 6.82 -9.65 -12.78
C PRO A 185 6.27 -11.04 -13.01
N PHE A 186 7.16 -12.04 -13.08
CA PHE A 186 6.74 -13.43 -13.18
C PHE A 186 5.82 -13.83 -12.01
N VAL A 187 6.10 -13.33 -10.81
CA VAL A 187 5.24 -13.55 -9.64
C VAL A 187 3.92 -12.80 -9.76
N ALA A 188 3.90 -11.59 -10.34
CA ALA A 188 2.67 -10.86 -10.65
C ALA A 188 1.80 -11.61 -11.67
N ILE A 189 2.39 -12.14 -12.74
CA ILE A 189 1.69 -12.95 -13.76
C ILE A 189 1.12 -14.22 -13.12
N VAL A 190 1.94 -14.97 -12.37
CA VAL A 190 1.49 -16.19 -11.69
C VAL A 190 0.39 -15.85 -10.67
N GLY A 191 0.52 -14.73 -9.96
CA GLY A 191 -0.49 -14.18 -9.05
C GLY A 191 -1.81 -13.85 -9.78
N ALA A 192 -1.72 -13.21 -10.93
CA ALA A 192 -2.84 -12.77 -11.74
C ALA A 192 -3.53 -13.94 -12.46
N VAL A 193 -2.82 -14.97 -12.89
CA VAL A 193 -3.40 -16.13 -13.59
C VAL A 193 -4.00 -17.14 -12.61
N ARG A 194 -3.31 -17.43 -11.49
CA ARG A 194 -3.77 -18.46 -10.54
C ARG A 194 -5.14 -18.13 -9.94
N LEU A 195 -5.84 -19.16 -9.44
CA LEU A 195 -7.14 -19.04 -8.77
C LEU A 195 -7.09 -18.04 -7.61
N ALA A 196 -8.17 -17.26 -7.45
CA ALA A 196 -8.33 -16.30 -6.35
C ALA A 196 -8.45 -16.99 -4.99
N ARG A 197 -8.04 -16.31 -3.91
CA ARG A 197 -8.30 -16.80 -2.56
C ARG A 197 -9.81 -16.86 -2.28
N PRO A 198 -10.29 -17.88 -1.56
CA PRO A 198 -11.67 -17.94 -1.09
C PRO A 198 -12.00 -16.70 -0.26
N GLY A 199 -13.18 -16.13 -0.49
CA GLY A 199 -13.61 -14.93 0.24
C GLY A 199 -13.00 -13.62 -0.27
N SER A 200 -12.20 -13.62 -1.34
CA SER A 200 -11.84 -12.36 -2.01
C SER A 200 -13.01 -11.83 -2.84
N TRP A 201 -13.01 -10.52 -3.15
CA TRP A 201 -14.00 -9.91 -4.04
C TRP A 201 -14.08 -10.65 -5.39
N TRP A 202 -12.92 -10.99 -5.98
CA TRP A 202 -12.85 -11.80 -7.22
C TRP A 202 -13.55 -13.15 -7.06
N SER A 203 -13.30 -13.85 -5.96
CA SER A 203 -13.95 -15.14 -5.70
C SER A 203 -15.46 -15.00 -5.51
N ARG A 204 -15.93 -13.94 -4.82
CA ARG A 204 -17.37 -13.70 -4.63
C ARG A 204 -18.07 -13.38 -5.94
N ARG A 205 -17.47 -12.50 -6.76
CA ARG A 205 -18.06 -12.02 -8.01
C ARG A 205 -18.00 -13.06 -9.13
N PHE A 206 -16.83 -13.66 -9.35
CA PHE A 206 -16.59 -14.51 -10.52
C PHE A 206 -16.67 -16.02 -10.26
N TYR A 207 -16.56 -16.48 -9.00
CA TYR A 207 -16.70 -17.90 -8.66
C TYR A 207 -18.08 -18.26 -8.10
N ARG A 208 -19.04 -17.32 -8.08
CA ARG A 208 -20.42 -17.55 -7.62
C ARG A 208 -21.08 -18.75 -8.32
N ARG A 209 -20.94 -18.83 -9.65
CA ARG A 209 -21.51 -19.90 -10.49
C ARG A 209 -20.52 -21.02 -10.84
N ARG A 210 -19.28 -20.98 -10.32
CA ARG A 210 -18.20 -21.94 -10.64
C ARG A 210 -17.82 -22.77 -9.41
N HIS A 211 -18.70 -23.69 -9.02
CA HIS A 211 -18.56 -24.50 -7.80
C HIS A 211 -17.24 -25.28 -7.73
N ARG A 212 -16.79 -25.90 -8.84
CA ARG A 212 -15.50 -26.63 -8.91
C ARG A 212 -14.29 -25.72 -8.66
N ALA A 213 -14.28 -24.50 -9.23
CA ALA A 213 -13.19 -23.54 -9.03
C ALA A 213 -13.14 -23.04 -7.59
N ARG A 214 -14.31 -22.83 -6.97
CA ARG A 214 -14.45 -22.41 -5.57
C ARG A 214 -14.00 -23.48 -4.57
N ALA A 215 -14.34 -24.75 -4.83
CA ALA A 215 -13.88 -25.86 -4.02
C ALA A 215 -12.35 -26.03 -4.10
N ARG A 216 -11.80 -25.98 -5.32
CA ARG A 216 -10.34 -26.06 -5.54
C ARG A 216 -9.56 -24.91 -4.88
N SER A 217 -10.09 -23.68 -4.92
CA SER A 217 -9.44 -22.55 -4.24
C SER A 217 -9.42 -22.74 -2.73
N ARG A 218 -10.51 -23.22 -2.12
CA ARG A 218 -10.59 -23.52 -0.68
C ARG A 218 -9.52 -24.53 -0.23
N ILE A 219 -9.43 -25.66 -0.92
CA ILE A 219 -8.47 -26.73 -0.58
C ILE A 219 -7.02 -26.25 -0.69
N ARG A 220 -6.68 -25.47 -1.73
CA ARG A 220 -5.33 -24.95 -1.93
C ARG A 220 -4.95 -23.91 -0.88
N THR A 221 -5.86 -22.98 -0.58
CA THR A 221 -5.62 -21.94 0.41
C THR A 221 -5.46 -22.54 1.80
N TYR A 222 -6.29 -23.53 2.18
CA TYR A 222 -6.17 -24.23 3.46
C TYR A 222 -4.78 -24.85 3.67
N ARG A 223 -4.26 -25.61 2.68
CA ARG A 223 -2.93 -26.22 2.76
C ARG A 223 -1.81 -25.19 2.92
N HIS A 224 -1.90 -24.08 2.19
CA HIS A 224 -0.90 -23.01 2.26
C HIS A 224 -0.96 -22.25 3.59
N ASP A 225 -2.16 -21.92 4.06
CA ASP A 225 -2.36 -21.16 5.28
C ASP A 225 -1.98 -21.98 6.52
N ARG A 226 -2.19 -23.29 6.54
CA ARG A 226 -1.70 -24.16 7.62
C ARG A 226 -0.19 -24.03 7.85
N ARG A 227 0.60 -23.87 6.78
CA ARG A 227 2.06 -23.80 6.84
C ARG A 227 2.59 -22.42 7.22
N TRP A 228 1.95 -21.34 6.73
CA TRP A 228 2.55 -20.00 6.76
C TRP A 228 1.82 -18.98 7.62
N THR A 229 0.64 -19.28 8.16
CA THR A 229 -0.16 -18.28 8.89
C THR A 229 0.48 -17.85 10.21
N ARG A 230 1.14 -18.76 10.94
CA ARG A 230 1.75 -18.44 12.23
C ARG A 230 2.93 -17.48 12.10
N ILE A 231 3.82 -17.75 11.14
CA ILE A 231 4.96 -16.87 10.81
C ILE A 231 4.44 -15.54 10.27
N ARG A 232 3.39 -15.56 9.44
CA ARG A 232 2.75 -14.35 8.88
C ARG A 232 2.28 -13.40 9.97
N ARG A 233 1.50 -13.92 10.91
CA ARG A 233 0.90 -13.11 11.97
C ARG A 233 2.01 -12.46 12.80
N ARG A 234 3.02 -13.22 13.21
CA ARG A 234 4.17 -12.67 13.94
C ARG A 234 4.86 -11.49 13.24
N THR A 235 5.17 -11.59 11.95
CA THR A 235 5.84 -10.48 11.25
C THR A 235 4.91 -9.28 11.07
N GLN A 236 3.63 -9.52 10.76
CA GLN A 236 2.64 -8.45 10.64
C GLN A 236 2.25 -7.82 11.98
N ASP A 237 2.30 -8.55 13.08
CA ASP A 237 2.02 -8.01 14.41
C ASP A 237 3.21 -7.18 14.92
N LEU A 238 4.44 -7.55 14.53
CA LEU A 238 5.65 -6.74 14.71
C LEU A 238 5.55 -5.38 13.99
N ILE A 239 5.06 -5.36 12.74
CA ILE A 239 4.99 -4.15 11.90
C ILE A 239 3.66 -3.38 12.07
N GLY A 240 2.56 -4.08 12.33
CA GLY A 240 1.22 -3.54 12.53
C GLY A 240 0.94 -3.13 13.97
N GLY A 241 1.56 -3.74 14.95
CA GLY A 241 1.20 -3.51 16.35
C GLY A 241 -0.04 -4.30 16.72
N PHE A 242 0.04 -4.95 17.87
CA PHE A 242 -0.96 -5.85 18.42
C PHE A 242 -2.31 -5.14 18.63
N GLN A 243 -3.40 -5.74 18.16
CA GLN A 243 -4.69 -5.69 18.85
C GLN A 243 -5.37 -7.04 18.71
N GLU A 244 -5.55 -7.73 19.84
CA GLU A 244 -6.48 -8.84 19.94
C GLU A 244 -7.91 -8.31 20.14
N ARG A 245 -8.84 -9.00 19.47
CA ARG A 245 -10.25 -9.24 19.80
C ARG A 245 -11.00 -8.07 20.46
N VAL A 246 -11.96 -7.54 19.71
CA VAL A 246 -13.13 -6.86 20.27
C VAL A 246 -13.66 -7.66 21.47
N PRO A 247 -13.63 -7.12 22.69
CA PRO A 247 -14.25 -7.77 23.84
C PRO A 247 -15.76 -7.79 23.64
N GLY A 248 -16.38 -8.98 23.74
CA GLY A 248 -17.78 -9.14 24.07
C GLY A 248 -18.82 -8.59 23.08
N ARG A 249 -19.16 -9.37 22.05
CA ARG A 249 -20.59 -9.67 21.85
C ARG A 249 -20.89 -10.92 22.66
N GLY A 250 -21.08 -10.72 23.97
CA GLY A 250 -21.70 -11.73 24.81
C GLY A 250 -23.03 -12.11 24.17
N GLY A 251 -23.21 -13.39 23.90
CA GLY A 251 -24.53 -13.91 23.57
C GLY A 251 -25.42 -13.62 24.77
N SER A 252 -26.39 -12.73 24.58
CA SER A 252 -27.59 -12.71 25.40
C SER A 252 -28.29 -14.05 25.20
N THR A 253 -28.07 -14.97 26.13
CA THR A 253 -28.98 -16.10 26.33
C THR A 253 -30.34 -15.55 26.75
N PRO A 254 -31.44 -15.91 26.10
CA PRO A 254 -32.77 -15.60 26.62
C PRO A 254 -33.03 -16.52 27.82
N SER A 255 -33.25 -15.91 28.98
CA SER A 255 -33.97 -16.51 30.10
C SER A 255 -35.45 -16.23 29.94
#